data_AF-A0A924M5N6-F1
#
_entry.id   AF-A0A924M5N6-F1
#
_cell.length_a   1.000
_cell.length_b   1.000
_cell.length_c   1.000
_cell.angle_alpha   90.00
_cell.angle_beta   90.00
_cell.angle_gamma   90.00
#
_symmetry.space_group_name_H-M   'P 1'
#
loop_
_entity.id
_entity.type
_entity.pdbx_description
1 polymer ?
#
loop_
_entity_poly.entity_id
_entity_poly.type
_entity_poly.pdbx_seq_one_letter_code
_entity_poly.pdbx_strand_id
1 'polypeptide(L)'
;LHIGLSVLALASSWLFIQTIFTFRYAHRYYFEEKQDEPDGPGLQFPGGLDPDYFDFLYYAFVVGMTSQVSDVQVTSREMRRLTMVHGVLSFGFNMLILALSINVVAGLL
;
A
#
# COMPACT_ATOMS: atom_id res chain seq x y z
N LEU A 1 15.22 24.32 -8.74
CA LEU A 1 14.03 24.50 -7.87
C LEU A 1 12.82 23.71 -8.36
N HIS A 2 12.38 23.89 -9.60
CA HIS A 2 11.19 23.20 -10.15
C HIS A 2 11.26 21.67 -10.09
N ILE A 3 12.39 21.06 -10.48
CA ILE A 3 12.57 19.60 -10.40
C ILE A 3 12.47 19.08 -8.96
N GLY A 4 13.07 19.80 -8.00
CA GLY A 4 13.02 19.43 -6.58
C GLY A 4 11.59 19.47 -6.01
N LEU A 5 10.81 20.49 -6.37
CA LEU A 5 9.39 20.57 -6.00
C LEU A 5 8.57 19.44 -6.62
N SER A 6 8.84 19.08 -7.89
CA SER A 6 8.17 17.96 -8.55
C SER A 6 8.48 16.62 -7.89
N VAL A 7 9.75 16.37 -7.56
CA VAL A 7 10.16 15.14 -6.85
C VAL A 7 9.50 15.06 -5.47
N LEU A 8 9.47 16.18 -4.73
CA LEU A 8 8.79 16.25 -3.44
C LEU A 8 7.29 15.96 -3.58
N ALA A 9 6.62 16.57 -4.57
CA ALA A 9 5.21 16.34 -4.83
C ALA A 9 4.90 14.87 -5.17
N LEU A 10 5.75 14.23 -5.99
CA LEU A 10 5.62 12.80 -6.31
C LEU A 10 5.81 11.93 -5.07
N ALA A 11 6.83 12.21 -4.25
CA ALA A 11 7.08 11.49 -3.01
C ALA A 11 5.92 11.66 -2.01
N SER A 12 5.39 12.87 -1.85
CA SER A 12 4.23 13.13 -1.00
C SER A 12 2.98 12.42 -1.50
N SER A 13 2.72 12.45 -2.81
CA SER A 13 1.59 11.73 -3.41
C SER A 13 1.71 10.22 -3.20
N TRP A 14 2.92 9.68 -3.33
CA TRP A 14 3.19 8.26 -3.06
C TRP A 14 2.88 7.89 -1.61
N LEU A 15 3.45 8.63 -0.65
CA LEU A 15 3.23 8.41 0.78
C LEU A 15 1.75 8.50 1.14
N PHE A 16 1.03 9.46 0.54
CA PHE A 16 -0.40 9.64 0.79
C PHE A 16 -1.23 8.42 0.37
N ILE A 17 -0.89 7.77 -0.75
CA ILE A 17 -1.54 6.51 -1.16
C ILE A 17 -1.35 5.45 -0.07
N GLN A 18 -0.11 5.27 0.41
CA GLN A 18 0.18 4.28 1.44
C GLN A 18 -0.59 4.55 2.73
N THR A 19 -0.61 5.80 3.19
CA THR A 19 -1.34 6.21 4.39
C THR A 19 -2.85 5.96 4.27
N ILE A 20 -3.46 6.28 3.12
CA ILE A 20 -4.89 5.99 2.90
C ILE A 20 -5.16 4.49 3.01
N PHE A 21 -4.33 3.66 2.37
CA PHE A 21 -4.52 2.22 2.41
C PHE A 21 -4.29 1.64 3.79
N THR A 22 -3.31 2.13 4.56
CA THR A 22 -3.13 1.77 5.97
C THR A 22 -4.41 1.95 6.78
N PHE A 23 -5.05 3.12 6.69
CA PHE A 23 -6.30 3.37 7.41
C PHE A 23 -7.45 2.51 6.89
N ARG A 24 -7.52 2.25 5.58
CA ARG A 24 -8.55 1.34 5.02
C ARG A 24 -8.37 -0.10 5.51
N TYR A 25 -7.14 -0.60 5.60
CA TYR A 25 -6.87 -1.92 6.14
C TYR A 25 -7.23 -1.99 7.63
N ALA A 26 -6.79 -1.02 8.44
CA ALA A 26 -7.10 -0.97 9.86
C ALA A 26 -8.61 -0.89 10.12
N HIS A 27 -9.30 -0.02 9.38
CA HIS A 27 -10.75 0.14 9.51
C HIS A 27 -11.48 -1.17 9.15
N ARG A 28 -11.18 -1.77 8.00
CA ARG A 28 -11.84 -3.01 7.58
C ARG A 28 -11.51 -4.18 8.52
N TYR A 29 -10.26 -4.31 8.95
CA TYR A 29 -9.84 -5.32 9.90
C TYR A 29 -10.64 -5.24 11.20
N TYR A 30 -10.68 -4.05 11.83
CA TYR A 30 -11.28 -3.91 13.15
C TYR A 30 -12.81 -3.79 13.16
N PHE A 31 -13.41 -3.14 12.16
CA PHE A 31 -14.84 -2.83 12.17
C PHE A 31 -15.68 -3.81 11.35
N GLU A 32 -15.10 -4.50 10.37
CA GLU A 32 -15.89 -5.29 9.42
C GLU A 32 -15.55 -6.79 9.48
N GLU A 33 -14.33 -7.18 9.87
CA GLU A 33 -13.91 -8.59 9.79
C GLU A 33 -13.49 -9.21 11.14
N LYS A 34 -13.04 -8.43 12.14
CA LYS A 34 -12.60 -8.96 13.46
C LYS A 34 -13.70 -9.68 14.24
N GLN A 35 -14.99 -9.35 14.03
CA GLN A 35 -16.11 -9.93 14.79
C GLN A 35 -17.06 -10.80 13.97
N ASP A 36 -17.13 -10.63 12.64
CA ASP A 36 -18.28 -11.11 11.84
C ASP A 36 -17.95 -12.10 10.71
N GLU A 37 -16.68 -12.41 10.42
CA GLU A 37 -16.35 -13.33 9.31
C GLU A 37 -15.95 -14.76 9.75
N PRO A 38 -16.58 -15.81 9.16
CA PRO A 38 -16.17 -17.19 9.37
C PRO A 38 -14.78 -17.51 8.80
N ASP A 39 -14.26 -16.70 7.87
CA ASP A 39 -12.95 -16.86 7.23
C ASP A 39 -11.81 -16.13 8.00
N GLY A 40 -12.10 -15.54 9.17
CA GLY A 40 -11.14 -14.82 10.02
C GLY A 40 -11.03 -13.32 9.69
N PRO A 41 -10.10 -12.58 10.35
CA PRO A 41 -10.10 -11.11 10.37
C PRO A 41 -9.53 -10.45 9.10
N GLY A 42 -9.51 -11.16 7.97
CA GLY A 42 -9.06 -10.63 6.68
C GLY A 42 -7.56 -10.56 6.42
N LEU A 43 -6.80 -10.19 7.45
CA LEU A 43 -5.34 -10.15 7.45
C LEU A 43 -4.82 -10.95 8.64
N GLN A 44 -3.90 -11.86 8.39
CA GLN A 44 -3.25 -12.65 9.43
C GLN A 44 -1.81 -12.18 9.57
N PHE A 45 -1.54 -11.43 10.64
CA PHE A 45 -0.20 -10.96 11.00
C PHE A 45 0.57 -12.06 11.73
N PRO A 46 1.89 -12.19 11.51
CA PRO A 46 2.72 -13.11 12.27
C PRO A 46 2.82 -12.68 13.74
N GLY A 47 3.08 -13.65 14.63
CA GLY A 47 3.30 -13.37 16.06
C GLY A 47 2.05 -13.42 16.94
N GLY A 48 0.85 -13.50 16.36
CA GLY A 48 -0.39 -13.79 17.10
C GLY A 48 -0.84 -12.70 18.09
N LEU A 49 -0.23 -11.51 18.02
CA LEU A 49 -0.67 -10.33 18.73
C LEU A 49 -1.75 -9.60 17.91
N ASP A 50 -2.57 -8.80 18.60
CA ASP A 50 -3.48 -7.89 17.92
C ASP A 50 -2.66 -6.82 17.18
N PRO A 51 -2.86 -6.63 15.85
CA PRO A 51 -2.02 -5.77 15.04
C PRO A 51 -2.23 -4.29 15.37
N ASP A 52 -1.17 -3.50 15.43
CA ASP A 52 -1.28 -2.06 15.61
C ASP A 52 -1.33 -1.30 14.27
N TYR A 53 -1.41 0.03 14.31
CA TYR A 53 -1.40 0.85 13.08
C TYR A 53 -0.10 0.71 12.27
N PHE A 54 1.02 0.39 12.91
CA PHE A 54 2.29 0.18 12.22
C PHE A 54 2.33 -1.16 11.49
N ASP A 55 1.62 -2.18 11.95
CA ASP A 55 1.44 -3.43 11.22
C ASP A 55 0.67 -3.21 9.90
N PHE A 56 -0.41 -2.42 9.93
CA PHE A 56 -1.13 -2.03 8.71
C PHE A 56 -0.31 -1.09 7.81
N LEU A 57 0.53 -0.23 8.41
CA LEU A 57 1.45 0.62 7.68
C LEU A 57 2.50 -0.22 6.94
N TYR A 58 3.10 -1.16 7.65
CA TYR A 58 4.04 -2.13 7.11
C TYR A 58 3.42 -2.89 5.93
N TYR A 59 2.23 -3.45 6.10
CA TYR A 59 1.51 -4.16 5.04
C TYR A 59 1.27 -3.28 3.81
N ALA A 60 0.73 -2.07 4.01
CA ALA A 60 0.46 -1.13 2.92
C ALA A 60 1.75 -0.78 2.17
N PHE A 61 2.81 -0.42 2.88
CA PHE A 61 4.08 -0.03 2.27
C PHE A 61 4.72 -1.18 1.49
N VAL A 62 4.68 -2.42 1.97
CA VAL A 62 5.21 -3.57 1.22
C VAL A 62 4.44 -3.77 -0.10
N VAL A 63 3.11 -3.71 -0.04
CA VAL A 63 2.26 -3.78 -1.25
C VAL A 63 2.57 -2.64 -2.21
N GLY A 64 2.72 -1.42 -1.69
CA GLY A 64 3.04 -0.24 -2.47
C GLY A 64 4.41 -0.29 -3.13
N MET A 65 5.46 -0.52 -2.34
CA MET A 65 6.85 -0.45 -2.79
C MET A 65 7.22 -1.56 -3.77
N THR A 66 6.81 -2.80 -3.51
CA THR A 66 7.34 -3.97 -4.24
C THR A 66 6.27 -4.90 -4.79
N SER A 67 4.98 -4.65 -4.50
CA SER A 67 3.89 -5.58 -4.86
C SER A 67 4.17 -7.03 -4.41
N GLN A 68 5.01 -7.21 -3.38
CA GLN A 68 5.46 -8.52 -2.92
C GLN A 68 4.65 -8.98 -1.69
N VAL A 69 4.65 -10.28 -1.46
CA VAL A 69 4.03 -10.94 -0.31
C VAL A 69 4.75 -10.51 0.97
N SER A 70 4.07 -9.72 1.79
CA SER A 70 4.41 -9.55 3.21
C SER A 70 4.26 -10.89 3.94
N ASP A 71 4.93 -11.07 5.06
CA ASP A 71 4.66 -12.16 6.02
C ASP A 71 3.18 -12.19 6.50
N VAL A 72 2.45 -11.09 6.32
CA VAL A 72 1.00 -10.98 6.49
C VAL A 72 0.23 -11.70 5.38
N GLN A 73 -0.64 -12.64 5.74
CA GLN A 73 -1.49 -13.39 4.82
C GLN A 73 -2.87 -12.75 4.68
N VAL A 74 -3.43 -12.76 3.46
CA VAL A 74 -4.78 -12.24 3.19
C VAL A 74 -5.81 -13.37 3.20
N THR A 75 -6.69 -13.39 4.19
CA THR A 75 -7.62 -14.51 4.42
C THR A 75 -9.00 -14.29 3.79
N SER A 76 -9.53 -13.06 3.81
CA SER A 76 -10.87 -12.75 3.27
C SER A 76 -10.88 -12.36 1.78
N ARG A 77 -12.03 -12.55 1.13
CA ARG A 77 -12.22 -12.18 -0.28
C ARG A 77 -12.18 -10.67 -0.49
N GLU A 78 -12.73 -9.92 0.45
CA GLU A 78 -12.80 -8.46 0.35
C GLU A 78 -11.42 -7.82 0.60
N MET A 79 -10.63 -8.32 1.56
CA MET A 79 -9.24 -7.87 1.72
C MET A 79 -8.40 -8.20 0.48
N ARG A 80 -8.61 -9.36 -0.17
CA ARG A 80 -7.94 -9.68 -1.45
C ARG A 80 -8.26 -8.67 -2.54
N ARG A 81 -9.53 -8.25 -2.66
CA ARG A 81 -9.94 -7.23 -3.64
C ARG A 81 -9.31 -5.88 -3.31
N LEU A 82 -9.26 -5.51 -2.02
CA LEU A 82 -8.67 -4.25 -1.59
C LEU A 82 -7.16 -4.21 -1.85
N THR A 83 -6.44 -5.29 -1.56
CA THR A 83 -5.02 -5.45 -1.88
C THR A 83 -4.75 -5.46 -3.37
N MET A 84 -5.61 -6.08 -4.18
CA MET A 84 -5.50 -6.02 -5.63
C MET A 84 -5.59 -4.57 -6.15
N VAL A 85 -6.57 -3.79 -5.68
CA VAL A 85 -6.72 -2.38 -6.06
C VAL A 85 -5.50 -1.58 -5.63
N HIS A 86 -5.01 -1.80 -4.39
CA HIS A 86 -3.79 -1.14 -3.92
C HIS A 86 -2.58 -1.46 -4.80
N GLY A 87 -2.35 -2.73 -5.10
CA GLY A 87 -1.24 -3.19 -5.93
C GLY A 87 -1.28 -2.62 -7.35
N VAL A 88 -2.44 -2.63 -8.01
CA VAL A 88 -2.59 -2.07 -9.37
C VAL A 88 -2.32 -0.57 -9.39
N LEU A 89 -2.84 0.17 -8.41
CA LEU A 89 -2.60 1.62 -8.29
C LEU A 89 -1.12 1.92 -8.06
N SER A 90 -0.48 1.20 -7.13
CA SER A 90 0.93 1.37 -6.81
C SER A 90 1.84 1.00 -7.97
N PHE A 91 1.52 -0.08 -8.71
CA PHE A 91 2.24 -0.46 -9.92
C PHE A 91 2.16 0.63 -10.99
N GLY A 92 0.96 1.17 -11.26
CA GLY A 92 0.77 2.25 -12.22
C GLY A 92 1.55 3.52 -11.85
N PHE A 93 1.54 3.89 -10.57
CA PHE A 93 2.27 5.04 -10.08
C PHE A 93 3.80 4.84 -10.15
N ASN A 94 4.31 3.65 -9.81
CA ASN A 94 5.72 3.30 -9.98
C ASN A 94 6.16 3.39 -11.45
N MET A 95 5.35 2.88 -12.36
CA MET A 95 5.62 2.96 -13.80
C MET A 95 5.64 4.41 -14.29
N LEU A 96 4.73 5.25 -13.79
CA LEU A 96 4.70 6.67 -14.11
C LEU A 96 5.96 7.40 -13.62
N ILE A 97 6.38 7.17 -12.38
CA ILE A 97 7.63 7.74 -11.86
C ILE A 97 8.80 7.32 -12.75
N LEU A 98 8.89 6.04 -13.10
CA LEU A 98 9.96 5.52 -13.94
C LEU A 98 9.99 6.22 -15.31
N ALA A 99 8.84 6.32 -15.98
CA ALA A 99 8.72 6.99 -17.27
C ALA A 99 9.10 8.49 -17.20
N LEU A 100 8.64 9.20 -16.17
CA LEU A 100 8.99 10.61 -15.94
C LEU A 100 10.49 10.76 -15.66
N SER A 101 11.07 9.84 -14.89
CA SER A 101 12.49 9.85 -14.56
C SER A 101 13.34 9.69 -15.82
N ILE A 102 12.97 8.76 -16.70
CA ILE A 102 13.63 8.56 -18.01
C ILE A 102 13.53 9.83 -18.86
N ASN A 103 12.33 10.42 -18.99
CA ASN A 103 12.13 11.63 -19.78
C ASN A 103 12.97 12.80 -19.26
N VAL A 104 13.06 12.98 -17.94
CA VAL A 104 13.88 14.04 -17.34
C VAL A 104 15.37 13.80 -17.60
N VAL A 105 15.87 12.58 -17.43
CA VAL A 105 17.28 12.25 -17.70
C VAL A 105 17.61 12.43 -19.18
N ALA A 106 16.75 11.97 -20.09
CA ALA A 106 16.95 12.10 -21.52
C ALA A 106 16.92 13.56 -22.00
N GLY A 107 16.13 14.43 -21.36
CA GLY A 107 16.11 15.87 -21.67
C GLY A 107 17.24 16.68 -21.01
N LEU A 108 18.00 16.08 -20.10
CA LEU A 108 19.18 16.70 -19.47
C LEU A 108 20.49 16.33 -20.18
N LEU A 109 20.51 15.23 -20.93
CA LEU A 109 21.60 14.80 -21.82
C LEU A 109 21.52 15.51 -23.17
#